data_AF-A0A7I8EWV8-F1
#
_entry.id   AF-A0A7I8EWV8-F1
#
_cell.length_a   1.000
_cell.length_b   1.000
_cell.length_c   1.000
_cell.angle_alpha   90.00
_cell.angle_beta   90.00
_cell.angle_gamma   90.00
#
_symmetry.space_group_name_H-M   'P 1'
#
loop_
_entity.id
_entity.type
_entity.pdbx_description
1 polymer ?
#
loop_
_entity_poly.entity_id
_entity_poly.type
_entity_poly.pdbx_seq_one_letter_code
_entity_poly.pdbx_strand_id
1 'polypeptide(L)'
;MRCPYCGGINPDQADYCMNCGRDFKAAQPSQSAPRPSTPSRTQNQRTVYPPIPPVQRVPGTKEAVQSPLQRPSVYPPVPPTTARPTTTMAPATQAAKNAQQRPATTRPATTPYQTARYQYAQTTFGAPLAPSAAPTGPAAPESFPPRTVAQLRELEKDALDYKEVSQEEMIGKKQLVRIQFRQCADWQQVATLFKALSAYHSTQYDTIIIQGVYNQESSVNEYTNGQLVFDRNVRLGSQTQNRYRIETDNGYSADALRIVLSE
;
A
#
# COMPACT_ATOMS: atom_id res chain seq x y z
N MET A 1 -10.37 -11.79 3.17
CA MET A 1 -9.72 -10.93 4.19
C MET A 1 -8.85 -9.86 3.54
N ARG A 2 -8.65 -8.70 4.18
CA ARG A 2 -7.69 -7.67 3.72
C ARG A 2 -6.34 -7.88 4.40
N CYS A 3 -5.26 -7.79 3.64
CA CYS A 3 -3.91 -7.90 4.18
C CYS A 3 -3.63 -6.70 5.10
N PRO A 4 -3.23 -6.92 6.38
CA PRO A 4 -2.95 -5.83 7.31
C PRO A 4 -1.69 -5.04 6.92
N TYR A 5 -0.83 -5.62 6.08
CA TYR A 5 0.42 -5.00 5.64
C TYR A 5 0.26 -4.18 4.36
N CYS A 6 -0.62 -4.55 3.43
CA CYS A 6 -0.69 -3.89 2.12
C CYS A 6 -2.09 -3.51 1.66
N GLY A 7 -3.14 -3.85 2.41
CA GLY A 7 -4.54 -3.58 2.06
C GLY A 7 -5.11 -4.45 0.93
N GLY A 8 -4.29 -5.30 0.30
CA GLY A 8 -4.70 -6.21 -0.77
C GLY A 8 -5.78 -7.19 -0.31
N ILE A 9 -6.71 -7.50 -1.19
CA ILE A 9 -7.79 -8.47 -0.93
C ILE A 9 -7.25 -9.88 -1.17
N ASN A 10 -7.42 -10.76 -0.19
CA ASN A 10 -6.97 -12.16 -0.22
C ASN A 10 -8.13 -13.08 0.18
N PRO A 11 -8.13 -14.35 -0.24
CA PRO A 11 -9.10 -15.32 0.25
C PRO A 11 -8.96 -15.50 1.77
N ASP A 12 -10.05 -15.83 2.46
CA ASP A 12 -10.10 -15.88 3.93
C ASP A 12 -9.19 -16.95 4.57
N GLN A 13 -8.77 -17.94 3.78
CA GLN A 13 -7.87 -19.02 4.22
C GLN A 13 -6.43 -18.87 3.69
N ALA A 14 -6.08 -17.77 3.03
CA ALA A 14 -4.70 -17.58 2.61
C ALA A 14 -3.77 -17.52 3.82
N ASP A 15 -2.63 -18.21 3.78
CA ASP A 15 -1.60 -18.09 4.83
C ASP A 15 -0.76 -16.82 4.68
N TYR A 16 -0.70 -16.28 3.46
CA TYR A 16 0.09 -15.11 3.09
C TYR A 16 -0.65 -14.23 2.07
N CYS A 17 -0.25 -12.98 1.98
CA CYS A 17 -0.82 -12.06 1.01
C CYS A 17 -0.30 -12.34 -0.40
N MET A 18 -1.21 -12.56 -1.36
CA MET A 18 -0.88 -12.74 -2.78
C MET A 18 -0.26 -11.48 -3.43
N ASN A 19 -0.53 -10.29 -2.88
CA ASN A 19 -0.03 -9.03 -3.44
C ASN A 19 1.37 -8.65 -2.91
N CYS A 20 1.60 -8.82 -1.60
CA CYS A 20 2.87 -8.42 -0.96
C CYS A 20 3.72 -9.58 -0.43
N GLY A 21 3.24 -10.83 -0.51
CA GLY A 21 3.98 -12.03 -0.08
C GLY A 21 4.18 -12.18 1.43
N ARG A 22 3.46 -11.42 2.26
CA ARG A 22 3.64 -11.44 3.74
C ARG A 22 2.70 -12.44 4.40
N ASP A 23 3.20 -13.19 5.37
CA ASP A 23 2.42 -14.13 6.17
C ASP A 23 1.43 -13.41 7.08
N PHE A 24 0.19 -13.89 7.17
CA PHE A 24 -0.80 -13.34 8.10
C PHE A 24 -0.60 -13.82 9.54
N LYS A 25 0.18 -14.89 9.76
CA LYS A 25 0.42 -15.46 11.09
C LYS A 25 1.21 -14.53 12.02
N ALA A 26 1.96 -13.57 11.48
CA ALA A 26 2.66 -12.57 12.29
C ALA A 26 1.75 -11.39 12.73
N ALA A 27 0.51 -11.31 12.24
CA ALA A 27 -0.41 -10.20 12.51
C ALA A 27 -1.50 -10.51 13.55
N GLN A 28 -1.47 -11.67 14.21
CA GLN A 28 -2.34 -11.92 15.35
C GLN A 28 -1.75 -11.19 16.57
N PRO A 29 -2.31 -10.07 17.05
CA PRO A 29 -2.01 -9.65 18.42
C PRO A 29 -2.44 -10.81 19.32
N SER A 30 -1.51 -11.30 20.12
CA SER A 30 -1.77 -12.26 21.18
C SER A 30 -2.75 -11.65 22.19
N GLN A 31 -4.04 -11.69 21.86
CA GLN A 31 -5.09 -11.65 22.85
C GLN A 31 -5.04 -12.98 23.61
N SER A 32 -5.21 -12.87 24.93
CA SER A 32 -5.22 -13.91 25.95
C SER A 32 -3.85 -14.48 26.38
N ALA A 33 -3.28 -13.86 27.42
CA ALA A 33 -2.46 -14.58 28.38
C ALA A 33 -3.39 -15.33 29.36
N PRO A 34 -3.32 -16.67 29.45
CA PRO A 34 -3.93 -17.41 30.55
C PRO A 34 -3.10 -17.20 31.82
N ARG A 35 -3.80 -16.89 32.91
CA ARG A 35 -3.29 -16.81 34.27
C ARG A 35 -2.58 -18.13 34.65
N PRO A 36 -1.31 -18.13 35.11
CA PRO A 36 -0.66 -19.35 35.56
C PRO A 36 -1.25 -19.78 36.92
N SER A 37 -1.87 -20.96 36.93
CA SER A 37 -2.15 -21.74 38.13
C SER A 37 -0.85 -22.36 38.67
N THR A 38 -0.69 -22.24 39.98
CA THR A 38 0.34 -22.80 40.86
C THR A 38 0.54 -24.32 40.67
N PRO A 39 1.79 -24.81 40.56
CA PRO A 39 2.10 -26.21 40.81
C PRO A 39 2.52 -26.45 42.28
N SER A 40 2.14 -27.63 42.75
CA SER A 40 2.24 -28.13 44.12
C SER A 40 3.67 -28.25 44.67
N ARG A 41 3.77 -27.94 45.96
CA ARG A 41 4.93 -28.05 46.85
C ARG A 41 5.09 -29.49 47.35
N THR A 42 6.26 -30.09 47.16
CA THR A 42 6.71 -31.23 47.97
C THR A 42 8.17 -31.04 48.39
N GLN A 43 8.46 -31.52 49.60
CA GLN A 43 9.76 -31.70 50.26
C GLN A 43 10.31 -30.56 51.14
N ASN A 44 9.97 -30.73 52.43
CA ASN A 44 10.82 -30.64 53.62
C ASN A 44 12.31 -30.36 53.40
N GLN A 45 12.82 -29.32 54.06
CA GLN A 45 13.94 -29.46 55.01
C GLN A 45 14.00 -28.25 55.96
N ARG A 46 14.30 -28.56 57.23
CA ARG A 46 14.39 -27.66 58.39
C ARG A 46 15.73 -26.92 58.41
N THR A 47 15.70 -25.66 58.85
CA THR A 47 16.79 -25.08 59.65
C THR A 47 16.24 -24.02 60.61
N VAL A 48 16.91 -23.92 61.76
CA VAL A 48 16.49 -23.29 63.02
C VAL A 48 17.12 -21.90 63.17
N TYR A 49 16.27 -20.90 63.47
CA TYR A 49 16.41 -19.54 64.08
C TYR A 49 17.75 -18.75 64.15
N PRO A 50 17.66 -17.40 64.07
CA PRO A 50 17.57 -16.57 65.30
C PRO A 50 16.49 -15.47 65.29
N PRO A 51 16.18 -14.85 66.45
CA PRO A 51 14.97 -14.04 66.68
C PRO A 51 15.04 -12.60 66.16
N ILE A 52 13.83 -12.05 65.96
CA ILE A 52 13.51 -10.71 65.42
C ILE A 52 13.76 -9.63 66.48
N PRO A 53 14.49 -8.53 66.19
CA PRO A 53 14.53 -7.35 67.06
C PRO A 53 13.27 -6.48 66.93
N PRO A 54 12.83 -5.80 68.01
CA PRO A 54 11.58 -5.05 68.05
C PRO A 54 11.59 -3.74 67.25
N VAL A 55 10.41 -3.44 66.71
CA VAL A 55 10.03 -2.28 65.90
C VAL A 55 10.17 -0.97 66.67
N GLN A 56 10.93 0.00 66.12
CA GLN A 56 10.80 1.41 66.48
C GLN A 56 9.80 2.10 65.54
N ARG A 57 8.67 2.53 66.11
CA ARG A 57 7.69 3.41 65.47
C ARG A 57 8.25 4.83 65.43
N VAL A 58 8.29 5.43 64.24
CA VAL A 58 8.46 6.87 64.08
C VAL A 58 7.08 7.46 63.78
N PRO A 59 6.61 8.48 64.53
CA PRO A 59 5.29 9.07 64.34
C PRO A 59 5.32 10.25 63.37
N GLY A 60 4.32 10.28 62.46
CA GLY A 60 3.71 11.51 61.99
C GLY A 60 4.13 12.00 60.59
N THR A 61 3.23 11.81 59.63
CA THR A 61 2.68 12.92 58.80
C THR A 61 1.42 12.46 58.06
N LYS A 62 0.28 12.97 58.57
CA LYS A 62 -0.94 13.44 57.91
C LYS A 62 -1.33 12.89 56.53
N GLU A 63 -2.45 12.17 56.55
CA GLU A 63 -3.63 12.31 55.68
C GLU A 63 -3.48 13.05 54.34
N ALA A 64 -3.76 12.33 53.25
CA ALA A 64 -4.71 12.79 52.23
C ALA A 64 -5.31 11.56 51.51
N VAL A 65 -6.55 11.26 51.85
CA VAL A 65 -7.46 10.37 51.13
C VAL A 65 -7.93 11.12 49.88
N GLN A 66 -7.79 10.53 48.68
CA GLN A 66 -8.64 10.91 47.55
C GLN A 66 -8.77 9.79 46.51
N SER A 67 -9.98 9.24 46.47
CA SER A 67 -10.50 8.35 45.44
C SER A 67 -10.66 9.07 44.10
N PRO A 68 -10.38 8.44 42.95
CA PRO A 68 -10.89 8.94 41.67
C PRO A 68 -12.32 8.44 41.42
N LEU A 69 -13.19 9.43 41.19
CA LEU A 69 -14.60 9.30 40.81
C LEU A 69 -14.77 8.57 39.47
N GLN A 70 -15.81 7.73 39.44
CA GLN A 70 -16.37 7.06 38.27
C GLN A 70 -16.87 8.09 37.24
N ARG A 71 -16.52 7.91 35.97
CA ARG A 71 -17.15 8.61 34.84
C ARG A 71 -18.35 7.81 34.33
N PRO A 72 -19.54 8.40 34.16
CA PRO A 72 -20.62 7.78 33.40
C PRO A 72 -20.35 7.88 31.89
N SER A 73 -20.52 6.76 31.19
CA SER A 73 -20.54 6.69 29.73
C SER A 73 -21.92 7.13 29.22
N VAL A 74 -21.99 8.28 28.56
CA VAL A 74 -23.19 8.75 27.85
C VAL A 74 -23.01 8.42 26.37
N TYR A 75 -23.67 7.37 25.91
CA TYR A 75 -23.84 7.09 24.49
C TYR A 75 -24.96 7.97 23.91
N PRO A 76 -24.76 8.64 22.75
CA PRO A 76 -25.86 9.22 22.00
C PRO A 76 -26.66 8.13 21.25
N PRO A 77 -28.00 8.20 21.18
CA PRO A 77 -28.80 7.29 20.38
C PRO A 77 -28.70 7.60 18.88
N VAL A 78 -28.66 6.54 18.08
CA VAL A 78 -28.68 6.53 16.61
C VAL A 78 -30.07 6.94 16.10
N PRO A 79 -30.21 7.85 15.13
CA PRO A 79 -31.52 8.16 14.54
C PRO A 79 -32.02 7.03 13.62
N PRO A 80 -33.33 6.74 13.61
CA PRO A 80 -33.92 5.71 12.77
C PRO A 80 -34.02 6.11 11.30
N THR A 81 -33.77 5.12 10.45
CA THR A 81 -33.95 5.11 8.99
C THR A 81 -35.39 5.43 8.61
N THR A 82 -35.61 6.55 7.91
CA THR A 82 -36.90 6.87 7.31
C THR A 82 -37.12 6.08 6.03
N ALA A 83 -38.33 5.54 5.94
CA ALA A 83 -38.82 4.67 4.91
C ALA A 83 -39.04 5.35 3.55
N ARG A 84 -38.82 4.55 2.52
CA ARG A 84 -39.13 4.73 1.10
C ARG A 84 -40.65 4.83 0.88
N PRO A 85 -41.16 5.81 0.11
CA PRO A 85 -42.53 5.77 -0.40
C PRO A 85 -42.59 4.96 -1.69
N THR A 86 -43.41 3.92 -1.68
CA THR A 86 -43.93 3.22 -2.85
C THR A 86 -45.22 3.93 -3.25
N THR A 87 -45.33 4.38 -4.50
CA THR A 87 -46.62 4.85 -5.04
C THR A 87 -46.96 4.09 -6.32
N THR A 88 -48.04 3.32 -6.19
CA THR A 88 -48.70 2.48 -7.18
C THR A 88 -49.51 3.31 -8.19
N MET A 89 -49.62 2.80 -9.42
CA MET A 89 -50.35 3.35 -10.57
C MET A 89 -51.88 3.43 -10.37
N ALA A 90 -52.53 4.35 -11.11
CA ALA A 90 -53.84 4.13 -11.74
C ALA A 90 -54.11 5.15 -12.89
N PRO A 91 -55.02 4.85 -13.84
CA PRO A 91 -54.98 5.35 -15.22
C PRO A 91 -56.07 6.40 -15.55
N ALA A 92 -55.89 7.15 -16.64
CA ALA A 92 -56.99 7.83 -17.34
C ALA A 92 -56.70 8.03 -18.83
N THR A 93 -57.64 7.53 -19.62
CA THR A 93 -57.84 7.58 -21.07
C THR A 93 -58.44 8.92 -21.54
N GLN A 94 -58.10 9.35 -22.77
CA GLN A 94 -58.97 9.92 -23.85
C GLN A 94 -58.05 10.52 -24.95
N ALA A 95 -57.96 9.95 -26.16
CA ALA A 95 -58.81 10.15 -27.37
C ALA A 95 -58.77 11.61 -27.89
N ALA A 96 -58.59 11.99 -29.16
CA ALA A 96 -58.44 11.41 -30.50
C ALA A 96 -57.90 12.60 -31.39
N LYS A 97 -57.32 12.51 -32.60
CA LYS A 97 -57.82 12.05 -33.90
C LYS A 97 -56.70 12.32 -34.92
N ASN A 98 -56.32 11.36 -35.77
CA ASN A 98 -56.51 11.49 -37.22
C ASN A 98 -56.02 10.22 -37.93
N ALA A 99 -56.90 9.70 -38.77
CA ALA A 99 -56.71 8.51 -39.58
C ALA A 99 -56.31 8.93 -40.99
N GLN A 100 -55.22 8.36 -41.52
CA GLN A 100 -55.03 8.25 -42.96
C GLN A 100 -54.14 7.06 -43.32
N GLN A 101 -54.84 6.01 -43.78
CA GLN A 101 -54.52 5.12 -44.91
C GLN A 101 -53.31 4.16 -44.85
N ARG A 102 -53.63 2.88 -45.03
CA ARG A 102 -52.78 1.69 -45.30
C ARG A 102 -52.42 1.64 -46.81
N PRO A 103 -51.35 0.96 -47.29
CA PRO A 103 -51.32 -0.52 -47.29
C PRO A 103 -49.95 -1.17 -47.02
N ALA A 104 -49.99 -2.51 -46.97
CA ALA A 104 -49.02 -3.47 -46.46
C ALA A 104 -47.62 -3.45 -47.09
N THR A 105 -46.60 -3.87 -46.32
CA THR A 105 -45.75 -5.04 -46.64
C THR A 105 -44.78 -5.40 -45.50
N THR A 106 -44.62 -6.72 -45.32
CA THR A 106 -43.44 -7.49 -44.87
C THR A 106 -42.79 -7.27 -43.49
N ARG A 107 -42.77 -8.37 -42.74
CA ARG A 107 -41.98 -8.68 -41.54
C ARG A 107 -40.47 -8.76 -41.88
N PRO A 108 -39.58 -8.21 -41.03
CA PRO A 108 -38.28 -8.83 -40.72
C PRO A 108 -38.21 -9.11 -39.21
N ALA A 109 -37.97 -10.34 -38.76
CA ALA A 109 -36.65 -10.99 -38.68
C ALA A 109 -35.71 -10.26 -37.70
N THR A 110 -35.48 -10.94 -36.57
CA THR A 110 -34.50 -10.72 -35.52
C THR A 110 -33.18 -10.10 -36.00
N THR A 111 -32.79 -8.99 -35.39
CA THR A 111 -31.43 -8.43 -35.49
C THR A 111 -30.50 -9.18 -34.55
N PRO A 112 -29.41 -9.79 -35.05
CA PRO A 112 -28.34 -10.32 -34.22
C PRO A 112 -27.41 -9.18 -33.74
N TYR A 113 -26.70 -9.47 -32.65
CA TYR A 113 -25.58 -8.71 -32.09
C TYR A 113 -24.70 -8.08 -33.17
N GLN A 114 -24.62 -6.74 -33.19
CA GLN A 114 -23.51 -6.05 -33.84
C GLN A 114 -22.35 -5.96 -32.83
N THR A 115 -21.37 -6.83 -33.01
CA THR A 115 -19.99 -6.58 -32.58
C THR A 115 -19.50 -5.29 -33.24
N ALA A 116 -19.26 -4.27 -32.43
CA ALA A 116 -18.51 -3.09 -32.84
C ALA A 116 -17.10 -3.54 -33.24
N ARG A 117 -16.88 -3.69 -34.56
CA ARG A 117 -15.54 -3.73 -35.14
C ARG A 117 -14.90 -2.37 -34.86
N TYR A 118 -13.96 -2.34 -33.91
CA TYR A 118 -12.97 -1.28 -33.85
C TYR A 118 -12.22 -1.29 -35.19
N GLN A 119 -12.58 -0.34 -36.05
CA GLN A 119 -11.77 0.02 -37.20
C GLN A 119 -10.51 0.68 -36.64
N TYR A 120 -9.40 -0.05 -36.70
CA TYR A 120 -8.08 0.56 -36.63
C TYR A 120 -8.02 1.57 -37.78
N ALA A 121 -8.05 2.85 -37.46
CA ALA A 121 -7.61 3.87 -38.38
C ALA A 121 -6.14 3.54 -38.70
N GLN A 122 -5.89 3.08 -39.92
CA GLN A 122 -4.56 3.03 -40.48
C GLN A 122 -4.12 4.49 -40.66
N THR A 123 -3.46 5.02 -39.63
CA THR A 123 -2.72 6.26 -39.75
C THR A 123 -1.62 6.02 -40.77
N THR A 124 -1.71 6.80 -41.84
CA THR A 124 -0.74 6.96 -42.91
C THR A 124 0.68 6.98 -42.35
N PHE A 125 1.58 6.20 -42.95
CA PHE A 125 3.03 6.23 -42.70
C PHE A 125 3.57 7.64 -43.01
N GLY A 126 3.54 8.50 -42.00
CA GLY A 126 4.36 9.70 -41.94
C GLY A 126 5.84 9.29 -41.84
N ALA A 127 6.70 10.16 -42.35
CA ALA A 127 8.15 10.08 -42.36
C ALA A 127 8.77 9.43 -41.11
N PRO A 128 9.94 8.77 -41.21
CA PRO A 128 10.62 8.21 -40.04
C PRO A 128 10.69 9.28 -38.96
N LEU A 129 9.99 9.04 -37.87
CA LEU A 129 10.13 9.82 -36.65
C LEU A 129 11.62 9.82 -36.34
N ALA A 130 12.19 11.02 -36.23
CA ALA A 130 13.55 11.17 -35.75
C ALA A 130 13.71 10.30 -34.49
N PRO A 131 14.85 9.59 -34.32
CA PRO A 131 15.07 8.78 -33.13
C PRO A 131 14.79 9.67 -31.91
N SER A 132 13.94 9.16 -31.01
CA SER A 132 13.68 9.76 -29.71
C SER A 132 15.00 10.29 -29.17
N ALA A 133 15.08 11.59 -28.93
CA ALA A 133 16.31 12.25 -28.54
C ALA A 133 16.97 11.46 -27.42
N ALA A 134 18.21 11.01 -27.67
CA ALA A 134 18.99 10.28 -26.69
C ALA A 134 18.93 11.01 -25.34
N PRO A 135 18.78 10.30 -24.21
CA PRO A 135 18.65 10.94 -22.92
C PRO A 135 19.80 11.92 -22.73
N THR A 136 19.49 13.16 -22.36
CA THR A 136 20.45 14.26 -22.16
C THR A 136 21.30 13.99 -20.92
N GLY A 137 22.16 12.97 -20.97
CA GLY A 137 22.91 12.48 -19.84
C GLY A 137 24.13 11.66 -20.23
N PRO A 138 25.07 11.45 -19.29
CA PRO A 138 26.23 10.60 -19.47
C PRO A 138 25.81 9.18 -19.90
N ALA A 139 26.69 8.52 -20.67
CA ALA A 139 26.49 7.14 -21.09
C ALA A 139 26.29 6.21 -19.89
N ALA A 140 25.43 5.20 -20.04
CA ALA A 140 25.19 4.24 -18.98
C ALA A 140 26.45 3.41 -18.70
N PRO A 141 26.72 3.07 -17.42
CA PRO A 141 27.80 2.14 -17.10
C PRO A 141 27.50 0.74 -17.66
N GLU A 142 28.53 -0.04 -17.96
CA GLU A 142 28.38 -1.39 -18.54
C GLU A 142 27.57 -2.36 -17.67
N SER A 143 27.50 -2.11 -16.36
CA SER A 143 26.71 -2.88 -15.40
C SER A 143 25.20 -2.59 -15.46
N PHE A 144 24.75 -1.69 -16.34
CA PHE A 144 23.34 -1.33 -16.48
C PHE A 144 22.66 -2.11 -17.61
N PRO A 145 21.47 -2.71 -17.39
CA PRO A 145 20.68 -2.68 -16.14
C PRO A 145 21.26 -3.61 -15.06
N PRO A 146 21.23 -3.19 -13.77
CA PRO A 146 21.77 -3.97 -12.68
C PRO A 146 20.98 -5.28 -12.53
N ARG A 147 21.72 -6.37 -12.35
CA ARG A 147 21.18 -7.74 -12.13
C ARG A 147 21.39 -8.23 -10.70
N THR A 148 22.12 -7.46 -9.89
CA THR A 148 22.40 -7.75 -8.49
C THR A 148 22.29 -6.48 -7.65
N VAL A 149 22.03 -6.62 -6.35
CA VAL A 149 22.00 -5.48 -5.41
C VAL A 149 23.38 -4.82 -5.29
N ALA A 150 24.47 -5.59 -5.44
CA ALA A 150 25.82 -5.06 -5.47
C ALA A 150 26.03 -4.08 -6.64
N GLN A 151 25.60 -4.45 -7.84
CA GLN A 151 25.64 -3.56 -9.01
C GLN A 151 24.74 -2.32 -8.81
N LEU A 152 23.57 -2.48 -8.18
CA LEU A 152 22.72 -1.34 -7.86
C LEU A 152 23.40 -0.35 -6.89
N ARG A 153 24.16 -0.85 -5.92
CA ARG A 153 24.95 -0.03 -4.98
C ARG A 153 26.11 0.70 -5.66
N GLU A 154 26.70 0.12 -6.70
CA GLU A 154 27.75 0.80 -7.46
C GLU A 154 27.23 2.06 -8.17
N LEU A 155 25.98 2.01 -8.68
CA LEU A 155 25.34 3.14 -9.36
C LEU A 155 25.13 4.34 -8.42
N GLU A 156 25.02 4.11 -7.11
CA GLU A 156 24.78 5.16 -6.11
C GLU A 156 25.83 6.27 -6.14
N LYS A 157 27.06 5.97 -6.56
CA LYS A 157 28.17 6.94 -6.65
C LYS A 157 27.90 8.07 -7.63
N ASP A 158 27.16 7.76 -8.69
CA ASP A 158 26.84 8.68 -9.79
C ASP A 158 25.38 9.17 -9.71
N ALA A 159 24.72 8.90 -8.58
CA ALA A 159 23.39 9.39 -8.29
C ALA A 159 23.36 10.92 -8.19
N LEU A 160 22.27 11.50 -8.66
CA LEU A 160 22.06 12.94 -8.61
C LEU A 160 21.75 13.40 -7.19
N ASP A 161 21.84 14.70 -6.99
CA ASP A 161 21.25 15.33 -5.81
C ASP A 161 19.74 15.45 -5.99
N TYR A 162 19.03 15.29 -4.87
CA TYR A 162 17.58 15.36 -4.82
C TYR A 162 17.16 16.21 -3.63
N LYS A 163 15.92 16.71 -3.69
CA LYS A 163 15.24 17.39 -2.60
C LYS A 163 14.06 16.55 -2.12
N GLU A 164 13.92 16.35 -0.82
CA GLU A 164 12.71 15.74 -0.26
C GLU A 164 11.52 16.70 -0.40
N VAL A 165 10.40 16.19 -0.93
CA VAL A 165 9.15 16.94 -1.13
C VAL A 165 8.14 16.57 -0.05
N SER A 166 7.96 15.28 0.21
CA SER A 166 7.08 14.79 1.27
C SER A 166 7.54 13.44 1.80
N GLN A 167 7.15 13.15 3.02
CA GLN A 167 7.31 11.87 3.67
C GLN A 167 6.00 11.51 4.39
N GLU A 168 5.45 10.34 4.06
CA GLU A 168 4.14 9.90 4.51
C GLU A 168 4.22 8.47 5.06
N GLU A 169 3.64 8.26 6.24
CA GLU A 169 3.43 6.92 6.78
C GLU A 169 2.10 6.37 6.28
N MET A 170 2.18 5.22 5.62
CA MET A 170 1.02 4.53 5.07
C MET A 170 0.66 3.32 5.93
N ILE A 171 -0.59 2.87 5.77
CA ILE A 171 -1.12 1.70 6.46
C ILE A 171 -0.22 0.47 6.19
N GLY A 172 0.07 -0.28 7.26
CA GLY A 172 0.74 -1.58 7.17
C GLY A 172 2.27 -1.52 7.21
N LYS A 173 2.83 -0.66 8.07
CA LYS A 173 4.28 -0.42 8.19
C LYS A 173 4.91 -0.02 6.86
N LYS A 174 4.25 0.90 6.16
CA LYS A 174 4.71 1.39 4.87
C LYS A 174 5.13 2.84 4.97
N GLN A 175 6.17 3.21 4.25
CA GLN A 175 6.60 4.60 4.12
C GLN A 175 6.61 4.97 2.64
N LEU A 176 6.08 6.14 2.34
CA LEU A 176 6.22 6.79 1.04
C LEU A 176 7.08 8.04 1.20
N VAL A 177 8.13 8.14 0.42
CA VAL A 177 8.98 9.33 0.35
C VAL A 177 8.99 9.83 -1.09
N ARG A 178 8.65 11.11 -1.25
CA ARG A 178 8.69 11.79 -2.54
C ARG A 178 9.93 12.66 -2.61
N ILE A 179 10.69 12.48 -3.68
CA ILE A 179 11.91 13.23 -3.95
C ILE A 179 11.80 13.93 -5.31
N GLN A 180 12.35 15.14 -5.38
CA GLN A 180 12.45 15.91 -6.60
C GLN A 180 13.92 15.94 -7.05
N PHE A 181 14.16 15.58 -8.30
CA PHE A 181 15.47 15.68 -8.94
C PHE A 181 15.30 15.99 -10.43
N ARG A 182 16.37 16.49 -11.06
CA ARG A 182 16.35 16.88 -12.48
C ARG A 182 16.08 15.69 -13.41
N GLN A 183 15.58 15.96 -14.61
CA GLN A 183 15.48 14.97 -15.67
C GLN A 183 16.87 14.46 -16.07
N CYS A 184 16.97 13.15 -16.28
CA CYS A 184 18.23 12.45 -16.54
C CYS A 184 17.99 11.13 -17.27
N ALA A 185 19.07 10.45 -17.61
CA ALA A 185 18.99 9.10 -18.19
C ALA A 185 18.45 8.10 -17.16
N ASP A 186 17.77 7.06 -17.64
CA ASP A 186 17.19 5.97 -16.84
C ASP A 186 18.14 5.42 -15.77
N TRP A 187 19.41 5.24 -16.10
CA TRP A 187 20.38 4.70 -15.15
C TRP A 187 20.67 5.66 -13.99
N GLN A 188 20.71 6.97 -14.24
CA GLN A 188 20.88 8.00 -13.20
C GLN A 188 19.61 8.13 -12.37
N GLN A 189 18.45 7.92 -12.98
CA GLN A 189 17.18 7.88 -12.26
C GLN A 189 17.18 6.71 -11.26
N VAL A 190 17.53 5.50 -11.71
CA VAL A 190 17.69 4.30 -10.86
C VAL A 190 18.70 4.57 -9.72
N ALA A 191 19.86 5.14 -10.04
CA ALA A 191 20.88 5.50 -9.06
C ALA A 191 20.35 6.45 -7.99
N THR A 192 19.62 7.50 -8.40
CA THR A 192 19.09 8.55 -7.52
C THR A 192 17.98 8.01 -6.61
N LEU A 193 17.08 7.18 -7.14
CA LEU A 193 16.06 6.50 -6.35
C LEU A 193 16.68 5.56 -5.30
N PHE A 194 17.75 4.86 -5.66
CA PHE A 194 18.45 3.98 -4.73
C PHE A 194 19.23 4.75 -3.64
N LYS A 195 19.93 5.84 -4.00
CA LYS A 195 20.56 6.76 -3.03
C LYS A 195 19.55 7.26 -1.99
N ALA A 196 18.37 7.66 -2.44
CA ALA A 196 17.30 8.07 -1.54
C ALA A 196 16.82 6.92 -0.65
N LEU A 197 16.61 5.71 -1.20
CA LEU A 197 16.26 4.55 -0.38
C LEU A 197 17.29 4.30 0.73
N SER A 198 18.59 4.37 0.42
CA SER A 198 19.66 4.20 1.41
C SER A 198 19.55 5.20 2.57
N ALA A 199 19.12 6.43 2.29
CA ALA A 199 18.93 7.48 3.31
C ALA A 199 17.69 7.25 4.20
N TYR A 200 16.59 6.74 3.65
CA TYR A 200 15.35 6.48 4.39
C TYR A 200 15.21 5.02 4.87
N HIS A 201 16.23 4.19 4.68
CA HIS A 201 16.18 2.79 5.07
C HIS A 201 16.00 2.65 6.59
N SER A 202 14.81 2.19 7.01
CA SER A 202 14.47 1.99 8.42
C SER A 202 13.93 0.59 8.67
N THR A 203 14.23 0.03 9.85
CA THR A 203 13.69 -1.26 10.30
C THR A 203 12.23 -1.20 10.75
N GLN A 204 11.70 0.01 10.95
CA GLN A 204 10.31 0.24 11.36
C GLN A 204 9.32 -0.02 10.23
N TYR A 205 9.77 0.20 8.98
CA TYR A 205 8.97 -0.01 7.79
C TYR A 205 9.32 -1.32 7.12
N ASP A 206 8.27 -2.00 6.72
CA ASP A 206 8.22 -3.26 6.02
C ASP A 206 8.28 -3.03 4.50
N THR A 207 7.66 -1.95 4.02
CA THR A 207 7.80 -1.49 2.63
C THR A 207 8.19 -0.01 2.63
N ILE A 208 9.23 0.34 1.86
CA ILE A 208 9.61 1.73 1.62
C ILE A 208 9.43 2.01 0.13
N ILE A 209 8.71 3.07 -0.18
CA ILE A 209 8.46 3.53 -1.55
C ILE A 209 9.15 4.88 -1.72
N ILE A 210 10.06 4.95 -2.69
CA ILE A 210 10.67 6.21 -3.13
C ILE A 210 10.04 6.57 -4.47
N GLN A 211 9.46 7.76 -4.57
CA GLN A 211 8.88 8.28 -5.81
C GLN A 211 9.62 9.52 -6.26
N GLY A 212 10.11 9.51 -7.49
CA GLY A 212 10.63 10.69 -8.15
C GLY A 212 9.52 11.52 -8.78
N VAL A 213 9.60 12.83 -8.61
CA VAL A 213 8.69 13.80 -9.25
C VAL A 213 9.47 14.96 -9.87
N TYR A 214 9.02 15.49 -11.01
CA TYR A 214 9.61 16.70 -11.60
C TYR A 214 9.14 17.98 -10.90
N ASN A 215 7.87 18.03 -10.53
CA ASN A 215 7.21 19.17 -9.89
C ASN A 215 6.64 18.77 -8.52
N GLN A 216 6.21 19.74 -7.72
CA GLN A 216 5.46 19.52 -6.48
C GLN A 216 4.01 19.07 -6.75
N GLU A 217 3.73 18.42 -7.87
CA GLU A 217 2.37 18.01 -8.23
C GLU A 217 1.84 17.04 -7.18
N SER A 218 0.72 17.44 -6.60
CA SER A 218 0.08 16.88 -5.42
C SER A 218 -0.84 15.70 -5.73
N SER A 219 -0.72 15.10 -6.93
CA SER A 219 -1.40 13.85 -7.24
C SER A 219 -0.79 12.72 -6.41
N VAL A 220 -1.46 12.42 -5.30
CA VAL A 220 -1.06 11.50 -4.22
C VAL A 220 -0.64 10.11 -4.72
N ASN A 221 -1.02 9.71 -5.93
CA ASN A 221 -0.74 8.38 -6.48
C ASN A 221 0.11 8.36 -7.76
N GLU A 222 0.54 9.51 -8.27
CA GLU A 222 1.30 9.58 -9.52
C GLU A 222 2.74 10.00 -9.25
N TYR A 223 3.67 9.30 -9.90
CA TYR A 223 5.08 9.66 -9.98
C TYR A 223 5.41 9.98 -11.44
N THR A 224 6.34 10.90 -11.63
CA THR A 224 6.71 11.39 -12.98
C THR A 224 8.18 11.18 -13.29
N ASN A 225 8.98 10.82 -12.28
CA ASN A 225 10.42 10.66 -12.40
C ASN A 225 10.87 9.37 -11.69
N GLY A 226 10.15 8.28 -11.95
CA GLY A 226 10.47 6.92 -11.53
C GLY A 226 9.96 6.56 -10.13
N GLN A 227 9.98 5.26 -9.84
CA GLN A 227 9.60 4.71 -8.55
C GLN A 227 10.53 3.57 -8.16
N LEU A 228 10.91 3.52 -6.90
CA LEU A 228 11.52 2.35 -6.28
C LEU A 228 10.63 1.87 -5.14
N VAL A 229 10.31 0.58 -5.12
CA VAL A 229 9.65 -0.11 -4.03
C VAL A 229 10.59 -1.16 -3.43
N PHE A 230 10.94 -0.96 -2.17
CA PHE A 230 11.66 -1.93 -1.36
C PHE A 230 10.68 -2.65 -0.44
N ASP A 231 10.58 -3.96 -0.56
CA ASP A 231 9.81 -4.82 0.34
C ASP A 231 10.78 -5.69 1.16
N ARG A 232 10.76 -5.55 2.48
CA ARG A 232 11.53 -6.43 3.39
C ARG A 232 10.79 -7.74 3.65
N ASN A 233 11.52 -8.84 3.81
CA ASN A 233 10.96 -10.13 4.26
C ASN A 233 9.81 -10.66 3.39
N VAL A 234 9.90 -10.51 2.07
CA VAL A 234 8.95 -11.08 1.13
C VAL A 234 9.16 -12.59 1.08
N ARG A 235 8.07 -13.35 1.23
CA ARG A 235 8.12 -14.80 1.10
C ARG A 235 8.01 -15.22 -0.36
N LEU A 236 9.02 -15.93 -0.84
CA LEU A 236 9.08 -16.51 -2.18
C LEU A 236 9.28 -18.02 -2.02
N GLY A 237 8.17 -18.76 -2.08
CA GLY A 237 8.16 -20.19 -1.76
C GLY A 237 8.55 -20.45 -0.29
N SER A 238 9.64 -21.18 -0.07
CA SER A 238 10.16 -21.50 1.27
C SER A 238 11.18 -20.48 1.79
N GLN A 239 11.53 -19.46 1.01
CA GLN A 239 12.55 -18.48 1.36
C GLN A 239 11.92 -17.13 1.71
N THR A 240 12.62 -16.38 2.56
CA THR A 240 12.31 -14.99 2.91
C THR A 240 13.46 -14.13 2.39
N GLN A 241 13.13 -13.19 1.51
CA GLN A 241 14.10 -12.33 0.82
C GLN A 241 13.65 -10.87 0.87
N ASN A 242 14.58 -9.93 0.76
CA ASN A 242 14.24 -8.55 0.43
C ASN A 242 14.03 -8.44 -1.07
N ARG A 243 13.12 -7.56 -1.49
CA ARG A 243 12.84 -7.35 -2.91
C ARG A 243 12.87 -5.87 -3.25
N TYR A 244 13.60 -5.54 -4.31
CA TYR A 244 13.65 -4.22 -4.92
C TYR A 244 12.88 -4.28 -6.25
N ARG A 245 11.92 -3.38 -6.44
CA ARG A 245 11.27 -3.13 -7.73
C ARG A 245 11.52 -1.70 -8.13
N ILE A 246 12.09 -1.48 -9.30
CA ILE A 246 12.44 -0.16 -9.78
C ILE A 246 11.79 0.02 -11.14
N GLU A 247 11.11 1.14 -11.31
CA GLU A 247 10.47 1.54 -12.56
C GLU A 247 10.96 2.93 -12.93
N THR A 248 11.41 3.10 -14.17
CA THR A 248 11.73 4.41 -14.72
C THR A 248 10.46 5.12 -15.22
N ASP A 249 10.58 6.42 -15.49
CA ASP A 249 9.48 7.25 -16.02
C ASP A 249 8.24 7.34 -15.10
N ASN A 250 7.02 7.17 -15.61
CA ASN A 250 5.77 7.37 -14.87
C ASN A 250 4.96 6.09 -14.61
N GLY A 251 5.52 4.91 -14.93
CA GLY A 251 4.86 3.61 -14.77
C GLY A 251 3.86 3.22 -15.86
N TYR A 252 3.44 4.16 -16.71
CA TYR A 252 2.50 3.93 -17.81
C TYR A 252 3.18 3.78 -19.17
N SER A 253 4.43 4.22 -19.29
CA SER A 253 5.22 4.10 -20.52
C SER A 253 5.57 2.64 -20.82
N ALA A 254 5.37 2.21 -22.07
CA ALA A 254 5.77 0.89 -22.55
C ALA A 254 7.30 0.75 -22.67
N ASP A 255 7.99 1.87 -22.80
CA ASP A 255 9.45 1.93 -22.91
C ASP A 255 10.14 2.08 -21.55
N ALA A 256 9.36 2.14 -20.45
CA ALA A 256 9.89 2.22 -19.11
C ALA A 256 10.68 0.96 -18.74
N LEU A 257 11.89 1.17 -18.22
CA LEU A 257 12.72 0.12 -17.67
C LEU A 257 12.16 -0.34 -16.33
N ARG A 258 11.93 -1.66 -16.22
CA ARG A 258 11.49 -2.30 -14.97
C ARG A 258 12.53 -3.30 -14.50
N ILE A 259 13.10 -3.07 -13.33
CA ILE A 259 14.11 -3.93 -12.71
C ILE A 259 13.52 -4.55 -11.44
N VAL A 260 13.70 -5.86 -11.28
CA VAL A 260 13.34 -6.58 -10.06
C VAL A 260 14.56 -7.34 -9.54
N LEU A 261 14.98 -7.03 -8.32
CA LEU A 261 16.09 -7.69 -7.65
C LEU A 261 15.58 -8.30 -6.34
N SER A 262 16.17 -9.42 -5.92
CA SER A 262 15.91 -10.03 -4.61
C SER A 262 17.22 -10.44 -3.94
N GLU A 263 17.29 -10.33 -2.61
CA GLU A 263 18.44 -10.72 -1.78
C GLU A 263 18.01 -11.48 -0.52
#